data_AF-A0A4W4ELF4-F1
#
_entry.id   AF-A0A4W4ELF4-F1
#
_cell.length_a   1.000
_cell.length_b   1.000
_cell.length_c   1.000
_cell.angle_alpha   90.00
_cell.angle_beta   90.00
_cell.angle_gamma   90.00
#
_symmetry.space_group_name_H-M   'P 1'
#
loop_
_entity.id
_entity.type
_entity.pdbx_description
1 polymer ?
#
loop_
_entity_poly.entity_id
_entity_poly.type
_entity_poly.pdbx_seq_one_letter_code
_entity_poly.pdbx_strand_id
1 'polypeptide(L)'
;LSACVHNAESVAHKRKLAQWGALCCGLGLCNQHTLVVYVLVIVPWALLQLSAPSVLSVWDVFGLGLWFSAGFLPYLYLPVSSYVNMARWSWGDQTTLAGLLTHLLRAEYGTFSLAKSEAVVLGFVSRLKTSQPFCCCLCSTHRRRCSLVWLIAVMVSLYSVFFAWRANLDIETPLLLGVVERFWLQADAGMCVLAGVGLGWSVSWLQRRLAGGAVWTAGAWLLTAGLLSHMIHSNHRCAFFSGAVIFRRS
;
A
#
# COMPACT_ATOMS: atom_id res chain seq x y z
N LEU A 1 12.59 -2.32 4.85
CA LEU A 1 13.58 -1.79 3.89
C LEU A 1 14.33 -0.57 4.44
N SER A 2 13.70 0.58 4.71
CA SER A 2 14.44 1.79 5.13
C SER A 2 15.32 1.66 6.41
N ALA A 3 14.84 0.98 7.46
CA ALA A 3 15.67 0.74 8.66
C ALA A 3 16.92 -0.10 8.37
N CYS A 4 16.84 -1.03 7.42
CA CYS A 4 17.95 -1.86 6.98
C CYS A 4 18.93 -1.09 6.07
N VAL A 5 18.47 -0.09 5.30
CA VAL A 5 19.35 0.79 4.49
C VAL A 5 20.26 1.63 5.40
N HIS A 6 19.75 2.07 6.55
CA HIS A 6 20.54 2.89 7.47
C HIS A 6 21.48 2.09 8.38
N ASN A 7 21.06 0.90 8.81
CA ASN A 7 21.92 -0.02 9.57
C ASN A 7 22.89 -0.80 8.68
N ALA A 8 22.77 -0.69 7.36
CA ALA A 8 23.74 -1.24 6.43
C ALA A 8 25.06 -0.47 6.54
N GLU A 9 26.04 -1.09 7.20
CA GLU A 9 27.39 -0.56 7.36
C GLU A 9 28.13 -0.44 6.03
N SER A 10 27.75 -1.22 5.01
CA SER A 10 28.37 -1.20 3.68
C SER A 10 27.48 -0.63 2.57
N VAL A 11 28.09 0.14 1.66
CA VAL A 11 27.46 0.68 0.45
C VAL A 11 26.81 -0.43 -0.39
N ALA A 12 27.44 -1.61 -0.45
CA ALA A 12 26.93 -2.78 -1.15
C ALA A 12 25.58 -3.26 -0.60
N HIS A 13 25.38 -3.24 0.72
CA HIS A 13 24.08 -3.61 1.32
C HIS A 13 22.98 -2.59 0.97
N LYS A 14 23.30 -1.29 1.00
CA LYS A 14 22.34 -0.24 0.60
C LYS A 14 21.90 -0.40 -0.85
N ARG A 15 22.85 -0.72 -1.75
CA ARG A 15 22.59 -0.97 -3.17
C ARG A 15 21.71 -2.20 -3.39
N LYS A 16 22.03 -3.34 -2.76
CA LYS A 16 21.20 -4.56 -2.83
C LYS A 16 19.77 -4.28 -2.38
N LEU A 17 19.61 -3.50 -1.32
CA LEU A 17 18.31 -3.18 -0.76
C LEU A 17 17.50 -2.24 -1.67
N ALA A 18 18.16 -1.32 -2.35
CA ALA A 18 17.55 -0.49 -3.39
C ALA A 18 17.12 -1.33 -4.61
N GLN A 19 17.92 -2.33 -5.03
CA GLN A 19 17.57 -3.25 -6.12
C GLN A 19 16.33 -4.08 -5.79
N TRP A 20 16.27 -4.67 -4.59
CA TRP A 20 15.08 -5.37 -4.11
C TRP A 20 13.89 -4.43 -4.01
N GLY A 21 14.08 -3.21 -3.53
CA GLY A 21 13.03 -2.18 -3.49
C GLY A 21 12.48 -1.85 -4.88
N ALA A 22 13.36 -1.68 -5.88
CA ALA A 22 12.99 -1.43 -7.26
C ALA A 22 12.19 -2.60 -7.86
N LEU A 23 12.68 -3.83 -7.67
CA LEU A 23 11.98 -5.05 -8.09
C LEU A 23 10.59 -5.17 -7.44
N CYS A 24 10.49 -4.94 -6.13
CA CYS A 24 9.22 -4.97 -5.41
C CYS A 24 8.25 -3.87 -5.88
N CYS A 25 8.74 -2.69 -6.23
CA CYS A 25 7.90 -1.63 -6.80
C CYS A 25 7.33 -2.04 -8.16
N GLY A 26 8.14 -2.65 -9.04
CA GLY A 26 7.68 -3.19 -10.32
C GLY A 26 6.65 -4.30 -10.14
N LEU A 27 6.95 -5.30 -9.29
CA LEU A 27 6.01 -6.40 -8.97
C LEU A 27 4.69 -5.88 -8.37
N GLY A 28 4.77 -4.89 -7.49
CA GLY A 28 3.60 -4.27 -6.88
C GLY A 28 2.71 -3.56 -7.89
N LEU A 29 3.31 -2.89 -8.89
CA LEU A 29 2.56 -2.24 -9.97
C LEU A 29 1.85 -3.25 -10.88
N CYS A 30 2.43 -4.43 -11.08
CA CYS A 30 1.78 -5.54 -11.79
C CYS A 30 0.53 -6.04 -11.09
N ASN A 31 0.52 -6.01 -9.76
CA ASN A 31 -0.65 -6.39 -8.97
C ASN A 31 -1.69 -5.27 -8.93
N GLN A 32 -1.25 -4.03 -8.69
CA GLN A 32 -2.15 -2.90 -8.47
C GLN A 32 -1.58 -1.58 -9.00
N HIS A 33 -2.14 -1.08 -10.10
CA HIS A 33 -1.69 0.17 -10.74
C HIS A 33 -1.84 1.40 -9.83
N THR A 34 -2.81 1.43 -8.90
CA THR A 34 -2.96 2.55 -7.97
C THR A 34 -1.78 2.69 -6.99
N LEU A 35 -0.93 1.67 -6.89
CA LEU A 35 0.36 1.74 -6.18
C LEU A 35 1.31 2.79 -6.78
N VAL A 36 1.08 3.22 -8.03
CA VAL A 36 1.89 4.27 -8.67
C VAL A 36 1.98 5.54 -7.82
N VAL A 37 0.91 5.90 -7.09
CA VAL A 37 0.89 7.05 -6.18
C VAL A 37 1.93 6.89 -5.06
N TYR A 38 2.10 5.68 -4.52
CA TYR A 38 3.12 5.38 -3.52
C TYR A 38 4.52 5.40 -4.14
N VAL A 39 4.69 4.79 -5.33
CA VAL A 39 5.98 4.72 -6.04
C VAL A 39 6.51 6.14 -6.36
N LEU A 40 5.64 7.04 -6.82
CA LEU A 40 6.00 8.43 -7.14
C LEU A 40 6.50 9.24 -5.92
N VAL A 41 6.15 8.83 -4.70
CA VAL A 41 6.59 9.50 -3.46
C VAL A 41 7.82 8.81 -2.88
N ILE A 42 7.83 7.48 -2.81
CA ILE A 42 8.91 6.73 -2.17
C ILE A 42 10.19 6.66 -3.01
N VAL A 43 10.09 6.65 -4.35
CA VAL A 43 11.27 6.56 -5.22
C VAL A 43 12.12 7.83 -5.15
N PRO A 44 11.58 9.06 -5.34
CA PRO A 44 12.37 10.27 -5.17
C PRO A 44 12.95 10.38 -3.76
N TRP A 45 12.15 10.07 -2.73
CA TRP A 45 12.64 10.06 -1.36
C TRP A 45 13.80 9.08 -1.16
N ALA A 46 13.70 7.86 -1.68
CA ALA A 46 14.77 6.86 -1.59
C ALA A 46 16.04 7.30 -2.33
N LEU A 47 15.91 7.86 -3.53
CA LEU A 47 17.02 8.39 -4.31
C LEU A 47 17.72 9.54 -3.59
N LEU A 48 16.98 10.46 -2.96
CA LEU A 48 17.54 11.54 -2.13
C LEU A 48 18.31 11.00 -0.92
N GLN A 49 17.90 9.87 -0.34
CA GLN A 49 18.64 9.25 0.76
C GLN A 49 19.93 8.54 0.31
N LEU A 50 20.01 8.19 -0.98
CA LEU A 50 21.15 7.52 -1.59
C LEU A 50 22.02 8.47 -2.44
N SER A 51 21.64 9.75 -2.60
CA SER A 51 22.30 10.71 -3.49
C SER A 51 23.65 11.21 -3.02
N ALA A 52 24.22 10.62 -1.95
CA ALA A 52 25.58 10.87 -1.58
C ALA A 52 26.51 10.45 -2.75
N PRO A 53 27.49 11.28 -3.16
CA PRO A 53 28.30 11.04 -4.37
C PRO A 53 29.03 9.69 -4.38
N SER A 54 29.28 9.12 -3.21
CA SER A 54 29.97 7.84 -3.02
C SER A 54 29.06 6.60 -3.07
N VAL A 55 27.73 6.79 -3.19
CA VAL A 55 26.74 5.71 -3.03
C VAL A 55 26.01 5.36 -4.32
N LEU A 56 25.77 6.33 -5.20
CA LEU A 56 25.00 6.12 -6.44
C LEU A 56 25.71 6.70 -7.67
N SER A 57 26.11 5.82 -8.60
CA SER A 57 26.53 6.18 -9.96
C SER A 57 25.33 6.27 -10.92
N VAL A 58 25.48 6.95 -12.06
CA VAL A 58 24.47 6.96 -13.14
C VAL A 58 24.14 5.52 -13.61
N TRP A 59 25.16 4.66 -13.65
CA TRP A 59 24.99 3.24 -13.97
C TRP A 59 24.18 2.48 -12.91
N ASP A 60 24.24 2.93 -11.65
CA ASP A 60 23.41 2.35 -10.59
C ASP A 60 21.96 2.76 -10.75
N VAL A 61 21.68 4.01 -11.15
CA VAL A 61 20.33 4.45 -11.50
C VAL A 61 19.78 3.62 -12.65
N PHE A 62 20.57 3.43 -13.71
CA PHE A 62 20.17 2.58 -14.84
C PHE A 62 19.92 1.14 -14.40
N GLY A 63 20.81 0.58 -13.57
CA GLY A 63 20.63 -0.75 -12.99
C GLY A 63 19.36 -0.87 -12.14
N LEU A 64 19.04 0.13 -11.32
CA LEU A 64 17.77 0.18 -10.58
C LEU A 64 16.55 0.23 -11.51
N GLY A 65 16.66 0.95 -12.63
CA GLY A 65 15.67 0.94 -13.70
C GLY A 65 15.45 -0.47 -14.26
N LEU A 66 16.53 -1.20 -14.54
CA LEU A 66 16.43 -2.60 -15.00
C LEU A 66 15.78 -3.52 -13.96
N TRP A 67 16.11 -3.38 -12.67
CA TRP A 67 15.47 -4.15 -11.60
C TRP A 67 13.98 -3.81 -11.46
N PHE A 68 13.62 -2.54 -11.61
CA PHE A 68 12.22 -2.11 -11.64
C PHE A 68 11.48 -2.71 -12.83
N SER A 69 12.05 -2.63 -14.04
CA SER A 69 11.51 -3.24 -15.26
C SER A 69 11.39 -4.75 -15.15
N ALA A 70 12.34 -5.43 -14.51
CA ALA A 70 12.25 -6.87 -14.23
C ALA A 70 11.06 -7.23 -13.33
N GLY A 71 10.53 -6.29 -12.54
CA GLY A 71 9.29 -6.49 -11.79
C GLY A 71 8.05 -6.61 -12.69
N PHE A 72 8.12 -6.16 -13.95
CA PHE A 72 7.06 -6.29 -14.95
C PHE A 72 7.08 -7.61 -15.72
N LEU A 73 8.03 -8.50 -15.42
CA LEU A 73 8.13 -9.82 -16.03
C LEU A 73 6.82 -10.64 -15.97
N PRO A 74 5.98 -10.57 -14.90
CA PRO A 74 4.69 -11.24 -14.87
C PRO A 74 3.76 -10.83 -16.03
N TYR A 75 3.85 -9.60 -16.57
CA TYR A 75 3.05 -9.20 -17.73
C TYR A 75 3.47 -9.89 -19.02
N LEU A 76 4.69 -10.43 -19.14
CA LEU A 76 5.10 -11.21 -20.31
C LEU A 76 4.34 -12.53 -20.42
N TYR A 77 3.78 -13.03 -19.31
CA TYR A 77 2.90 -14.19 -19.33
C TYR A 77 1.66 -13.96 -20.22
N LEU A 78 1.14 -12.73 -20.28
CA LEU A 78 -0.06 -12.39 -21.03
C LEU A 78 0.09 -12.63 -22.55
N PRO A 79 1.04 -12.00 -23.27
CA PRO A 79 1.22 -12.26 -24.70
C PRO A 79 1.65 -13.70 -24.98
N VAL A 80 2.49 -14.30 -24.12
CA VAL A 80 2.93 -15.69 -24.28
C VAL A 80 1.75 -16.66 -24.15
N SER A 81 0.90 -16.48 -23.14
CA SER A 81 -0.29 -17.31 -22.97
C SER A 81 -1.25 -17.11 -24.13
N SER A 82 -1.53 -15.88 -24.55
CA SER A 82 -2.39 -15.57 -25.70
C SER A 82 -1.89 -16.20 -27.02
N TYR A 83 -0.58 -16.32 -27.20
CA TYR A 83 0.02 -16.93 -28.40
C TYR A 83 0.05 -18.46 -28.34
N VAL A 84 0.37 -19.05 -27.19
CA VAL A 84 0.59 -20.51 -27.03
C VAL A 84 -0.70 -21.27 -26.74
N ASN A 85 -1.59 -20.69 -25.94
CA ASN A 85 -2.85 -21.29 -25.56
C ASN A 85 -3.95 -20.30 -25.87
N MET A 86 -4.85 -20.64 -26.78
CA MET A 86 -6.08 -19.90 -27.03
C MET A 86 -6.82 -19.73 -25.70
N ALA A 87 -6.53 -18.64 -24.99
CA ALA A 87 -6.95 -18.47 -23.61
C ALA A 87 -8.46 -18.38 -23.66
N ARG A 88 -9.12 -19.46 -23.24
CA ARG A 88 -10.58 -19.68 -23.42
C ARG A 88 -11.42 -18.50 -22.93
N TRP A 89 -10.86 -17.69 -22.02
CA TRP A 89 -11.46 -16.48 -21.45
C TRP A 89 -10.40 -15.38 -21.27
N SER A 90 -9.79 -14.92 -22.36
CA SER A 90 -8.93 -13.72 -22.34
C SER A 90 -9.75 -12.46 -22.57
N TRP A 91 -9.44 -11.40 -21.82
CA TRP A 91 -9.98 -10.07 -22.05
C TRP A 91 -9.15 -9.38 -23.14
N GLY A 92 -9.63 -9.48 -24.37
CA GLY A 92 -9.02 -8.87 -25.56
C GLY A 92 -7.84 -9.65 -26.13
N ASP A 93 -7.43 -9.27 -27.35
CA ASP A 93 -6.22 -9.79 -28.00
C ASP A 93 -4.98 -9.06 -27.47
N GLN A 94 -4.07 -9.80 -26.85
CA GLN A 94 -2.86 -9.28 -26.21
C GLN A 94 -1.59 -9.64 -26.99
N THR A 95 -1.74 -10.18 -28.20
CA THR A 95 -0.62 -10.54 -29.09
C THR A 95 0.02 -9.31 -29.75
N THR A 96 -0.73 -8.22 -29.87
CA THR A 96 -0.21 -6.94 -30.40
C THR A 96 0.25 -6.01 -29.28
N LEU A 97 1.24 -5.15 -29.56
CA LEU A 97 1.71 -4.13 -28.60
C LEU A 97 0.57 -3.18 -28.19
N ALA A 98 -0.34 -2.84 -29.12
CA ALA A 98 -1.51 -2.03 -28.84
C ALA A 98 -2.49 -2.72 -27.88
N GLY A 99 -2.75 -4.01 -28.09
CA GLY A 99 -3.58 -4.81 -27.18
C GLY A 99 -2.95 -4.96 -25.78
N LEU A 100 -1.65 -5.22 -25.72
CA LEU A 100 -0.91 -5.26 -24.45
C LEU A 100 -0.97 -3.91 -23.72
N LEU A 101 -0.77 -2.78 -24.42
CA LEU A 101 -0.87 -1.44 -23.84
C LEU A 101 -2.28 -1.11 -23.40
N THR A 102 -3.30 -1.52 -24.15
CA THR A 102 -4.72 -1.33 -23.81
C THR A 102 -5.07 -2.08 -22.52
N HIS A 103 -4.57 -3.31 -22.38
CA HIS A 103 -4.71 -4.12 -21.17
C HIS A 103 -3.93 -3.54 -19.98
N LEU A 104 -2.66 -3.16 -20.20
CA LEU A 104 -1.76 -2.63 -19.16
C LEU A 104 -2.22 -1.25 -18.66
N LEU A 105 -2.69 -0.37 -19.55
CA LEU A 105 -3.29 0.91 -19.19
C LEU A 105 -4.73 0.76 -18.68
N ARG A 106 -5.29 -0.46 -18.74
CA ARG A 106 -6.66 -0.79 -18.34
C ARG A 106 -7.66 0.17 -19.01
N ALA A 107 -7.41 0.49 -20.28
CA ALA A 107 -8.13 1.54 -20.99
C ALA A 107 -9.62 1.21 -21.19
N GLU A 108 -9.97 -0.08 -21.28
CA GLU A 108 -11.35 -0.57 -21.46
C GLU A 108 -12.27 -0.29 -20.27
N TYR A 109 -11.72 -0.04 -19.07
CA TYR A 109 -12.51 0.26 -17.88
C TYR A 109 -12.83 1.76 -17.72
N GLY A 110 -12.45 2.59 -18.70
CA GLY A 110 -12.53 4.04 -18.63
C GLY A 110 -11.33 4.60 -17.87
N THR A 111 -10.28 4.98 -18.60
CA THR A 111 -9.14 5.67 -18.01
C THR A 111 -9.64 7.00 -17.45
N PHE A 112 -9.71 7.07 -16.13
CA PHE A 112 -9.91 8.30 -15.39
C PHE A 112 -11.34 8.80 -15.10
N SER A 113 -12.40 8.02 -15.37
CA SER A 113 -13.78 8.41 -15.04
C SER A 113 -14.51 7.29 -14.30
N LEU A 114 -14.80 7.50 -13.01
CA LEU A 114 -15.50 6.54 -12.16
C LEU A 114 -16.76 7.19 -11.53
N ALA A 115 -17.64 7.81 -12.34
CA ALA A 115 -19.04 8.33 -12.08
C ALA A 115 -19.39 8.96 -10.71
N LYS A 116 -19.92 10.21 -10.58
CA LYS A 116 -19.97 11.03 -9.33
C LYS A 116 -20.91 10.63 -8.14
N SER A 117 -20.42 10.62 -6.87
CA SER A 117 -21.22 10.38 -5.63
C SER A 117 -20.59 11.02 -4.37
N GLU A 118 -21.40 11.74 -3.59
CA GLU A 118 -20.99 12.56 -2.43
C GLU A 118 -20.67 11.73 -1.15
N ALA A 119 -21.16 10.49 -1.07
CA ALA A 119 -21.04 9.64 0.13
C ALA A 119 -19.59 9.18 0.41
N VAL A 120 -18.78 8.99 -0.64
CA VAL A 120 -17.36 8.56 -0.51
C VAL A 120 -16.52 9.63 0.17
N VAL A 121 -16.80 10.91 -0.09
CA VAL A 121 -16.07 12.05 0.48
C VAL A 121 -16.33 12.15 1.99
N LEU A 122 -17.57 11.93 2.44
CA LEU A 122 -17.93 11.91 3.86
C LEU A 122 -17.27 10.74 4.61
N GLY A 123 -17.22 9.54 4.00
CA GLY A 123 -16.49 8.38 4.53
C GLY A 123 -14.97 8.59 4.61
N PHE A 124 -14.41 9.36 3.67
CA PHE A 124 -13.01 9.78 3.69
C PHE A 124 -12.72 10.79 4.81
N VAL A 125 -13.54 11.84 4.95
CA VAL A 125 -13.39 12.86 5.99
C VAL A 125 -13.55 12.26 7.40
N SER A 126 -14.47 11.31 7.59
CA SER A 126 -14.62 10.63 8.87
C SER A 126 -13.38 9.80 9.22
N ARG A 127 -12.79 9.06 8.26
CA ARG A 127 -11.56 8.28 8.46
C ARG A 127 -10.31 9.14 8.68
N LEU A 128 -10.19 10.29 8.00
CA LEU A 128 -9.12 11.26 8.27
C LEU A 128 -9.22 11.86 9.68
N LYS A 129 -10.43 12.12 10.16
CA LYS A 129 -10.63 12.62 11.53
C LYS A 129 -10.20 11.58 12.57
N THR A 130 -10.40 10.29 12.31
CA THR A 130 -9.96 9.21 13.20
C THR A 130 -8.45 9.02 13.23
N SER A 131 -7.72 9.44 12.18
CA SER A 131 -6.25 9.36 12.12
C SER A 131 -5.52 10.56 12.74
N GLN A 132 -6.23 11.67 12.94
CA GLN A 132 -5.72 12.92 13.52
C GLN A 132 -5.00 12.79 14.88
N PRO A 133 -5.44 11.98 15.86
CA PRO A 133 -4.74 11.85 17.14
C PRO A 133 -3.38 11.12 17.05
N PHE A 134 -3.11 10.37 15.98
CA PHE A 134 -1.81 9.73 15.77
C PHE A 134 -0.74 10.71 15.27
N CYS A 135 -1.15 11.77 14.57
CA CYS A 135 -0.25 12.77 14.04
C CYS A 135 0.31 13.73 15.11
N CYS A 136 -0.46 14.03 16.16
CA CYS A 136 0.00 14.95 17.21
C CYS A 136 1.05 14.33 18.16
N CYS A 137 1.07 13.00 18.28
CA CYS A 137 2.10 12.28 19.05
C CYS A 137 3.45 12.15 18.31
N LEU A 138 3.55 12.63 17.06
CA LEU A 138 4.74 12.57 16.20
C LEU A 138 5.87 13.53 16.61
N CYS A 139 5.63 14.48 17.51
CA CYS A 139 6.57 15.57 17.79
C CYS A 139 7.70 15.22 18.78
N SER A 140 7.82 13.96 19.26
CA SER A 140 8.83 13.62 20.29
C SER A 140 9.88 12.59 19.86
N THR A 141 11.10 13.10 19.70
CA THR A 141 12.41 12.46 20.02
C THR A 141 13.11 11.51 19.04
N HIS A 142 12.92 11.62 17.71
CA HIS A 142 14.03 11.40 16.76
C HIS A 142 13.72 11.99 15.37
N ARG A 143 14.48 12.99 14.91
CA ARG A 143 14.28 13.74 13.64
C ARG A 143 14.08 12.84 12.41
N ARG A 144 14.69 11.64 12.38
CA ARG A 144 14.61 10.70 11.24
C ARG A 144 13.48 9.66 11.32
N ARG A 145 13.10 9.18 12.52
CA ARG A 145 11.91 8.33 12.66
C ARG A 145 10.66 9.12 12.29
N CYS A 146 10.67 10.41 12.60
CA CYS A 146 9.65 11.34 12.13
C CYS A 146 9.60 11.40 10.59
N SER A 147 10.74 11.48 9.88
CA SER A 147 10.75 11.57 8.41
C SER A 147 10.10 10.38 7.72
N LEU A 148 10.35 9.15 8.18
CA LEU A 148 9.71 7.96 7.62
C LEU A 148 8.20 7.89 7.91
N VAL A 149 7.81 8.28 9.12
CA VAL A 149 6.40 8.26 9.51
C VAL A 149 5.64 9.35 8.75
N TRP A 150 6.24 10.53 8.56
CA TRP A 150 5.74 11.58 7.67
C TRP A 150 5.66 11.12 6.22
N LEU A 151 6.66 10.39 5.72
CA LEU A 151 6.61 9.82 4.37
C LEU A 151 5.41 8.89 4.20
N ILE A 152 5.21 7.94 5.12
CA ILE A 152 4.08 7.01 5.10
C ILE A 152 2.76 7.78 5.21
N ALA A 153 2.66 8.75 6.11
CA ALA A 153 1.47 9.58 6.27
C ALA A 153 1.15 10.38 5.00
N VAL A 154 2.15 10.96 4.34
CA VAL A 154 2.01 11.66 3.05
C VAL A 154 1.56 10.68 1.97
N MET A 155 2.19 9.50 1.86
CA MET A 155 1.81 8.47 0.89
C MET A 155 0.34 8.05 1.06
N VAL A 156 -0.06 7.69 2.29
CA VAL A 156 -1.44 7.30 2.61
C VAL A 156 -2.40 8.46 2.30
N SER A 157 -2.07 9.69 2.71
CA SER A 157 -2.93 10.85 2.47
C SER A 157 -3.11 11.14 0.98
N LEU A 158 -2.02 11.15 0.21
CA LEU A 158 -2.08 11.37 -1.24
C LEU A 158 -2.86 10.27 -1.94
N TYR A 159 -2.66 9.01 -1.55
CA TYR A 159 -3.42 7.89 -2.10
C TYR A 159 -4.89 7.97 -1.74
N SER A 160 -5.25 8.27 -0.49
CA SER A 160 -6.63 8.37 -0.06
C SER A 160 -7.33 9.57 -0.71
N VAL A 161 -6.66 10.71 -0.87
CA VAL A 161 -7.20 11.86 -1.63
C VAL A 161 -7.39 11.50 -3.10
N PHE A 162 -6.37 10.91 -3.73
CA PHE A 162 -6.44 10.46 -5.12
C PHE A 162 -7.58 9.46 -5.30
N PHE A 163 -7.71 8.48 -4.41
CA PHE A 163 -8.77 7.50 -4.47
C PHE A 163 -10.13 8.13 -4.19
N ALA A 164 -10.29 8.98 -3.18
CA ALA A 164 -11.57 9.65 -2.88
C ALA A 164 -12.02 10.59 -4.00
N TRP A 165 -11.08 11.31 -4.64
CA TRP A 165 -11.36 12.12 -5.82
C TRP A 165 -11.86 11.28 -7.00
N ARG A 166 -11.46 10.01 -7.05
CA ARG A 166 -11.70 9.12 -8.19
C ARG A 166 -12.74 8.04 -7.92
N ALA A 167 -13.04 7.75 -6.67
CA ALA A 167 -14.00 6.75 -6.26
C ALA A 167 -15.36 7.42 -6.20
N ASN A 168 -16.19 7.14 -7.19
CA ASN A 168 -17.62 7.24 -6.97
C ASN A 168 -18.44 6.10 -7.60
N LEU A 169 -18.01 4.91 -7.24
CA LEU A 169 -18.84 3.74 -7.37
C LEU A 169 -20.06 3.83 -6.44
N ASP A 170 -21.22 3.43 -6.94
CA ASP A 170 -22.45 3.34 -6.15
C ASP A 170 -22.30 2.24 -5.07
N ILE A 171 -22.21 2.69 -3.81
CA ILE A 171 -21.98 1.84 -2.64
C ILE A 171 -23.24 1.03 -2.28
N GLU A 172 -24.40 1.39 -2.84
CA GLU A 172 -25.64 0.63 -2.62
C GLU A 172 -25.59 -0.76 -3.27
N THR A 173 -24.76 -0.92 -4.30
CA THR A 173 -24.56 -2.22 -4.93
C THR A 173 -23.44 -3.01 -4.22
N PRO A 174 -23.73 -4.21 -3.70
CA PRO A 174 -22.75 -5.00 -2.93
C PRO A 174 -21.54 -5.43 -3.77
N LEU A 175 -21.70 -5.53 -5.09
CA LEU A 175 -20.61 -5.83 -6.02
C LEU A 175 -19.57 -4.71 -6.06
N LEU A 176 -20.02 -3.45 -6.16
CA LEU A 176 -19.12 -2.31 -6.25
C LEU A 176 -18.50 -1.94 -4.90
N LEU A 177 -19.21 -2.18 -3.80
CA LEU A 177 -18.66 -2.07 -2.44
C LEU A 177 -17.42 -2.96 -2.28
N GLY A 178 -17.50 -4.24 -2.68
CA GLY A 178 -16.36 -5.15 -2.60
C GLY A 178 -15.17 -4.74 -3.47
N VAL A 179 -15.42 -4.05 -4.59
CA VAL A 179 -14.35 -3.46 -5.42
C VAL A 179 -13.67 -2.33 -4.66
N VAL A 180 -14.45 -1.41 -4.08
CA VAL A 180 -13.95 -0.28 -3.29
C VAL A 180 -13.12 -0.78 -2.11
N GLU A 181 -13.59 -1.75 -1.34
CA GLU A 181 -12.88 -2.32 -0.19
C GLU A 181 -11.47 -2.85 -0.55
N ARG A 182 -11.32 -3.50 -1.70
CA ARG A 182 -10.01 -3.99 -2.17
C ARG A 182 -9.01 -2.86 -2.43
N PHE A 183 -9.49 -1.73 -2.97
CA PHE A 183 -8.62 -0.56 -3.17
C PHE A 183 -8.26 0.13 -1.85
N TRP A 184 -9.16 0.14 -0.86
CA TRP A 184 -8.87 0.71 0.45
C TRP A 184 -7.84 -0.08 1.25
N LEU A 185 -7.70 -1.38 0.98
CA LEU A 185 -6.75 -2.26 1.68
C LEU A 185 -5.30 -1.74 1.65
N GLN A 186 -4.89 -1.07 0.56
CA GLN A 186 -3.57 -0.43 0.44
C GLN A 186 -3.39 0.77 1.39
N ALA A 187 -4.44 1.58 1.58
CA ALA A 187 -4.44 2.71 2.52
C ALA A 187 -4.47 2.20 3.96
N ASP A 188 -5.33 1.21 4.24
CA ASP A 188 -5.50 0.60 5.55
C ASP A 188 -4.21 -0.06 6.04
N ALA A 189 -3.44 -0.72 5.16
CA ALA A 189 -2.13 -1.25 5.50
C ALA A 189 -1.16 -0.15 5.98
N GLY A 190 -1.15 1.01 5.32
CA GLY A 190 -0.36 2.16 5.74
C GLY A 190 -0.82 2.72 7.10
N MET A 191 -2.14 2.81 7.30
CA MET A 191 -2.75 3.22 8.57
C MET A 191 -2.39 2.28 9.72
N CYS A 192 -2.39 0.96 9.50
CA CYS A 192 -1.97 -0.03 10.49
C CYS A 192 -0.51 0.16 10.91
N VAL A 193 0.39 0.45 9.95
CA VAL A 193 1.79 0.74 10.26
C VAL A 193 1.92 2.01 11.11
N LEU A 194 1.19 3.08 10.76
CA LEU A 194 1.17 4.32 11.53
C LEU A 194 0.62 4.10 12.94
N ALA A 195 -0.46 3.34 13.07
CA ALA A 195 -1.06 3.00 14.36
C ALA A 195 -0.10 2.18 15.24
N GLY A 196 0.60 1.20 14.67
CA GLY A 196 1.61 0.40 15.39
C GLY A 196 2.80 1.25 15.87
N VAL A 197 3.30 2.16 15.04
CA VAL A 197 4.36 3.11 15.44
C VAL A 197 3.87 4.03 16.55
N GLY A 198 2.65 4.56 16.44
CA GLY A 198 2.02 5.39 17.46
C GLY A 198 1.87 4.67 18.79
N LEU A 199 1.40 3.42 18.77
CA LEU A 199 1.30 2.57 19.97
C LEU A 199 2.67 2.35 20.62
N GLY A 200 3.70 2.05 19.81
CA GLY A 200 5.07 1.88 20.30
C GLY A 200 5.62 3.12 20.99
N TRP A 201 5.32 4.32 20.48
CA TRP A 201 5.70 5.57 21.15
C TRP A 201 4.90 5.84 22.42
N SER A 202 3.60 5.55 22.42
CA SER A 202 2.77 5.67 23.63
C SER A 202 3.30 4.78 24.75
N VAL A 203 3.64 3.53 24.44
CA VAL A 203 4.28 2.61 25.40
C VAL A 203 5.62 3.17 25.89
N SER A 204 6.48 3.62 24.96
CA SER A 204 7.79 4.18 25.31
C SER A 204 7.69 5.47 26.14
N TRP A 205 6.63 6.25 25.94
CA TRP A 205 6.35 7.45 26.72
C TRP A 205 5.85 7.09 28.12
N LEU A 206 4.91 6.14 28.23
CA LEU A 206 4.41 5.63 29.51
C LEU A 206 5.52 5.01 30.35
N GLN A 207 6.39 4.20 29.74
CA GLN A 207 7.56 3.60 30.39
C GLN A 207 8.54 4.64 30.96
N ARG A 208 8.67 5.80 30.31
CA ARG A 208 9.52 6.89 30.79
C ARG A 208 8.89 7.69 31.94
N ARG A 209 7.55 7.68 32.04
CA ARG A 209 6.80 8.46 33.04
C ARG A 209 6.37 7.64 34.25
N LEU A 210 6.16 6.34 34.08
CA LEU A 210 5.58 5.43 35.06
C LEU A 210 6.42 4.15 35.12
N ALA A 211 6.68 3.66 36.34
CA ALA A 211 7.34 2.38 36.56
C ALA A 211 6.49 1.20 36.01
N GLY A 212 7.13 0.06 35.72
CA GLY A 212 6.44 -1.15 35.25
C GLY A 212 6.44 -1.32 33.73
N GLY A 213 7.60 -1.23 33.07
CA GLY A 213 7.66 -1.29 31.61
C GLY A 213 7.14 -2.59 30.98
N ALA A 214 7.23 -3.72 31.69
CA ALA A 214 6.62 -4.98 31.27
C ALA A 214 5.09 -4.89 31.18
N VAL A 215 4.44 -4.14 32.09
CA VAL A 215 2.98 -3.98 32.13
C VAL A 215 2.49 -3.21 30.91
N TRP A 216 3.15 -2.10 30.55
CA TRP A 216 2.79 -1.31 29.37
C TRP A 216 2.98 -2.08 28.07
N THR A 217 4.08 -2.84 27.97
CA THR A 217 4.33 -3.70 26.81
C THR A 217 3.30 -4.82 26.71
N ALA A 218 3.00 -5.51 27.82
CA ALA A 218 1.98 -6.55 27.86
C ALA A 218 0.58 -6.00 27.51
N GLY A 219 0.22 -4.84 28.06
CA GLY A 219 -1.03 -4.16 27.75
C GLY A 219 -1.17 -3.81 26.26
N ALA A 220 -0.10 -3.35 25.61
CA ALA A 220 -0.10 -3.09 24.17
C ALA A 220 -0.28 -4.36 23.33
N TRP A 221 0.37 -5.47 23.72
CA TRP A 221 0.16 -6.77 23.06
C TRP A 221 -1.26 -7.29 23.26
N LEU A 222 -1.83 -7.20 24.47
CA LEU A 222 -3.22 -7.59 24.75
C LEU A 222 -4.21 -6.76 23.94
N LEU A 223 -4.02 -5.44 23.86
CA LEU A 223 -4.84 -4.55 23.03
C LEU A 223 -4.78 -4.97 21.56
N THR A 224 -3.57 -5.20 21.04
CA THR A 224 -3.36 -5.60 19.64
C THR A 224 -4.01 -6.96 19.36
N ALA A 225 -3.82 -7.94 20.24
CA ALA A 225 -4.43 -9.27 20.13
C ALA A 225 -5.96 -9.20 20.20
N GLY A 226 -6.51 -8.38 21.09
CA GLY A 226 -7.96 -8.14 21.21
C GLY A 226 -8.56 -7.52 19.94
N LEU A 227 -7.91 -6.50 19.38
CA LEU A 227 -8.33 -5.86 18.12
C LEU A 227 -8.28 -6.84 16.93
N LEU A 228 -7.21 -7.62 16.82
CA LEU A 228 -7.09 -8.65 15.78
C LEU A 228 -8.15 -9.73 15.93
N SER A 229 -8.40 -10.19 17.15
CA SER A 229 -9.42 -11.20 17.43
C SER A 229 -10.82 -10.68 17.11
N HIS A 230 -11.11 -9.43 17.46
CA HIS A 230 -12.36 -8.76 17.11
C HIS A 230 -12.53 -8.61 15.58
N MET A 231 -11.46 -8.24 14.87
CA MET A 231 -11.48 -8.10 13.41
C MET A 231 -11.71 -9.45 12.72
N ILE A 232 -11.02 -10.50 13.16
CA ILE A 232 -11.18 -11.87 12.66
C ILE A 232 -12.62 -12.35 12.91
N HIS A 233 -13.14 -12.18 14.13
CA HIS A 233 -14.49 -12.58 14.49
C HIS A 233 -15.56 -11.84 13.67
N SER A 234 -15.41 -10.53 13.51
CA SER A 234 -16.33 -9.71 12.71
C SER A 234 -16.31 -10.14 11.25
N ASN A 235 -15.13 -10.41 10.70
CA ASN A 235 -14.98 -10.85 9.32
C ASN A 235 -15.60 -12.25 9.10
N HIS A 236 -15.39 -13.19 10.02
CA HIS A 236 -16.04 -14.51 9.96
C HIS A 236 -17.56 -14.43 10.05
N ARG A 237 -18.11 -13.55 10.89
CA ARG A 237 -19.58 -13.34 10.96
C ARG A 237 -20.14 -12.78 9.67
N CYS A 238 -19.48 -11.80 9.05
CA CYS A 238 -19.89 -11.23 7.77
C CYS A 238 -19.80 -12.25 6.62
N ALA A 239 -18.74 -13.06 6.59
CA ALA A 239 -18.56 -14.12 5.60
C ALA A 239 -19.63 -15.22 5.74
N PHE A 240 -19.94 -15.63 6.97
CA PHE A 240 -20.98 -16.61 7.25
C PHE A 240 -22.38 -16.10 6.85
N PHE A 241 -22.70 -14.84 7.15
CA PHE A 241 -23.97 -14.22 6.74
C PHE A 241 -24.09 -14.09 5.22
N SER A 242 -23.02 -13.68 4.54
CA SER A 242 -23.00 -13.55 3.07
C SER A 242 -23.13 -14.91 2.37
N GLY A 243 -22.44 -15.95 2.88
CA GLY A 243 -22.55 -17.32 2.38
C GLY A 243 -23.96 -17.91 2.57
N ALA A 244 -24.61 -17.65 3.71
CA ALA A 244 -25.97 -18.09 3.99
C ALA A 244 -27.02 -17.39 3.09
N VAL A 245 -26.78 -16.14 2.68
CA VAL A 245 -27.65 -15.41 1.74
C VAL A 245 -27.50 -15.91 0.30
N ILE A 246 -26.28 -16.25 -0.12
CA ILE A 246 -26.01 -16.80 -1.47
C ILE A 246 -26.65 -18.19 -1.62
N PHE A 247 -26.55 -19.06 -0.60
CA PHE A 247 -27.13 -20.40 -0.63
C PHE A 247 -28.67 -20.43 -0.57
N ARG A 248 -29.32 -19.30 -0.24
CA ARG A 248 -30.79 -19.15 -0.25
C ARG A 248 -31.34 -18.64 -1.58
N ARG A 249 -30.48 -18.21 -2.51
CA ARG A 249 -30.86 -17.68 -3.83
C ARG A 249 -30.47 -18.60 -5.00
N SER A 250 -29.79 -19.71 -4.74
CA SER A 250 -29.55 -20.82 -5.67
C SER A 250 -30.57 -21.94 -5.46
#